data_AF-A0A1J5QNK0-F1
#
_entry.id   AF-A0A1J5QNK0-F1
#
_cell.length_a   1.000
_cell.length_b   1.000
_cell.length_c   1.000
_cell.angle_alpha   90.00
_cell.angle_beta   90.00
_cell.angle_gamma   90.00
#
_symmetry.space_group_name_H-M   'P 1'
#
loop_
_entity.id
_entity.type
_entity.pdbx_description
1 polymer ?
#
loop_
_entity_poly.entity_id
_entity_poly.type
_entity_poly.pdbx_seq_one_letter_code
_entity_poly.pdbx_strand_id
1 'polypeptide(L)'
;MRSVADRGLSGLRGALDLQVSELLRVDFAFGVVGACAGVVLAIVAPARLIASVGILTGLVGVIIGAVIASVSIQVALFDQTFLRKLRAIGREPTRYMAPFLFTVVLGVVAMIGLIVLGSMTVTTPTAVLALVGGATGLFSVWTIVSPLPLLDSLVQFIQLKMDALDVPDDVDIKPRRSGTDG
;
A
#
# COMPACT_ATOMS: atom_id res chain seq x y z
N MET A 1 -3.92 12.74 29.34
CA MET A 1 -2.79 11.96 28.77
C MET A 1 -3.34 11.06 27.67
N ARG A 2 -3.23 11.44 26.38
CA ARG A 2 -3.57 10.54 25.27
C ARG A 2 -2.43 9.54 25.09
N SER A 3 -2.79 8.26 25.01
CA SER A 3 -1.86 7.15 24.85
C SER A 3 -0.93 7.39 23.65
N VAL A 4 0.33 6.97 23.75
CA VAL A 4 1.29 7.00 22.62
C VAL A 4 0.72 6.23 21.42
N ALA A 5 -0.11 5.21 21.66
CA ALA A 5 -0.81 4.46 20.62
C ALA A 5 -1.84 5.30 19.85
N ASP A 6 -2.60 6.17 20.53
CA ASP A 6 -3.59 7.05 19.87
C ASP A 6 -2.92 8.08 18.96
N ARG A 7 -1.73 8.55 19.34
CA ARG A 7 -0.91 9.43 18.50
C ARG A 7 -0.35 8.71 17.28
N GLY A 8 0.08 7.45 17.44
CA GLY A 8 0.51 6.61 16.31
C GLY A 8 -0.61 6.35 15.31
N LEU A 9 -1.80 5.97 15.78
CA LEU A 9 -2.94 5.67 14.91
C LEU A 9 -3.52 6.92 14.22
N SER A 10 -3.55 8.06 14.91
CA SER A 10 -3.98 9.33 14.30
C SER A 10 -2.98 9.87 13.28
N GLY A 11 -1.67 9.74 13.54
CA GLY A 11 -0.62 10.06 12.56
C GLY A 11 -0.67 9.15 11.33
N LEU A 12 -0.88 7.84 11.53
CA LEU A 12 -1.07 6.89 10.44
C LEU A 12 -2.30 7.24 9.57
N ARG A 13 -3.44 7.58 10.19
CA ARG A 13 -4.64 8.01 9.48
C ARG A 13 -4.42 9.30 8.68
N GLY A 14 -3.77 10.31 9.26
CA GLY A 14 -3.48 11.57 8.57
C GLY A 14 -2.46 11.42 7.42
N ALA A 15 -1.51 10.50 7.57
CA ALA A 15 -0.55 10.16 6.52
C ALA A 15 -1.20 9.39 5.35
N LEU A 16 -2.20 8.55 5.63
CA LEU A 16 -2.98 7.82 4.62
C LEU A 16 -3.86 8.76 3.77
N ASP A 17 -4.43 9.82 4.36
CA ASP A 17 -5.46 10.65 3.69
C ASP A 17 -4.94 11.44 2.47
N LEU A 18 -3.67 11.85 2.48
CA LEU A 18 -3.08 12.67 1.41
C LEU A 18 -2.56 11.87 0.21
N GLN A 19 -2.31 10.56 0.37
CA GLN A 19 -1.81 9.68 -0.70
C GLN A 19 -2.90 8.81 -1.31
N VAL A 20 -3.95 8.51 -0.54
CA VAL A 20 -5.06 7.68 -0.99
C VAL A 20 -5.77 8.32 -2.19
N SER A 21 -5.88 9.65 -2.29
CA SER A 21 -6.55 10.31 -3.43
C SER A 21 -5.78 10.27 -4.77
N GLU A 22 -4.44 10.30 -4.75
CA GLU A 22 -3.60 10.13 -5.96
C GLU A 22 -3.44 8.65 -6.34
N LEU A 23 -3.28 7.77 -5.34
CA LEU A 23 -3.18 6.32 -5.51
C LEU A 23 -4.51 5.68 -5.96
N LEU A 24 -5.65 6.23 -5.53
CA LEU A 24 -6.99 5.78 -5.93
C LEU A 24 -7.36 6.14 -7.36
N ARG A 25 -6.57 6.89 -8.13
CA ARG A 25 -7.09 7.39 -9.41
C ARG A 25 -6.82 6.46 -10.58
N VAL A 26 -5.57 6.07 -10.79
CA VAL A 26 -5.20 5.19 -11.92
C VAL A 26 -5.36 3.73 -11.52
N ASP A 27 -4.82 3.34 -10.38
CA ASP A 27 -4.77 1.93 -9.96
C ASP A 27 -6.16 1.37 -9.64
N PHE A 28 -7.02 2.19 -9.04
CA PHE A 28 -8.41 1.83 -8.78
C PHE A 28 -9.19 1.62 -10.07
N ALA A 29 -8.95 2.41 -11.13
CA ALA A 29 -9.62 2.24 -12.40
C ALA A 29 -9.27 0.88 -13.01
N PHE A 30 -8.01 0.46 -12.93
CA PHE A 30 -7.60 -0.90 -13.29
C PHE A 30 -8.23 -1.95 -12.38
N GLY A 31 -8.37 -1.68 -11.08
CA GLY A 31 -9.15 -2.50 -10.16
C GLY A 31 -10.60 -2.70 -10.62
N VAL A 32 -11.30 -1.63 -11.02
CA VAL A 32 -12.67 -1.72 -11.55
C VAL A 32 -12.72 -2.57 -12.83
N VAL A 33 -11.75 -2.44 -13.73
CA VAL A 33 -11.62 -3.31 -14.90
C VAL A 33 -11.44 -4.78 -14.47
N GLY A 34 -10.60 -5.04 -13.47
CA GLY A 34 -10.45 -6.36 -12.87
C GLY A 34 -11.75 -6.92 -12.29
N ALA A 35 -12.57 -6.07 -11.67
CA ALA A 35 -13.88 -6.43 -11.15
C ALA A 35 -14.84 -6.85 -12.27
N CYS A 36 -14.95 -6.03 -13.32
CA CYS A 36 -15.77 -6.33 -14.48
C CYS A 36 -15.32 -7.61 -15.16
N ALA A 37 -14.00 -7.79 -15.35
CA ALA A 37 -13.44 -9.02 -15.92
C ALA A 37 -13.78 -10.25 -15.06
N GLY A 38 -13.67 -10.15 -13.73
CA GLY A 38 -14.04 -11.22 -12.81
C GLY A 38 -15.51 -11.61 -12.88
N VAL A 39 -16.41 -10.61 -12.95
CA VAL A 39 -17.86 -10.83 -13.12
C VAL A 39 -18.17 -11.48 -14.46
N VAL A 40 -17.60 -10.96 -15.55
CA VAL A 40 -17.82 -11.50 -16.91
C VAL A 40 -17.31 -12.93 -17.00
N LEU A 41 -16.13 -13.22 -16.46
CA LEU A 41 -15.58 -14.58 -16.44
C LEU A 41 -16.41 -15.53 -15.57
N ALA A 42 -16.97 -15.07 -14.44
CA ALA A 42 -17.86 -15.89 -13.61
C ALA A 42 -19.14 -16.31 -14.36
N ILE A 43 -19.67 -15.44 -15.22
CA ILE A 43 -20.91 -15.71 -15.98
C ILE A 43 -20.63 -16.53 -17.24
N VAL A 44 -19.61 -16.16 -18.01
CA VAL A 44 -19.37 -16.71 -19.35
C VAL A 44 -18.45 -17.93 -19.33
N ALA A 45 -17.47 -17.96 -18.42
CA ALA A 45 -16.42 -18.98 -18.42
C ALA A 45 -15.91 -19.29 -16.99
N PRO A 46 -16.76 -19.83 -16.09
CA PRO A 46 -16.43 -20.02 -14.68
C PRO A 46 -15.20 -20.93 -14.46
N ALA A 47 -15.00 -21.92 -15.33
CA ALA A 47 -13.80 -22.77 -15.29
C ALA A 47 -12.50 -21.98 -15.53
N ARG A 48 -12.53 -20.97 -16.40
CA ARG A 48 -11.35 -20.11 -16.68
C ARG A 48 -11.06 -19.19 -15.50
N LEU A 49 -12.10 -18.68 -14.84
CA LEU A 49 -11.95 -17.87 -13.64
C LEU A 49 -11.21 -18.67 -12.55
N ILE A 50 -11.67 -19.89 -12.25
CA ILE A 50 -11.04 -20.75 -11.24
C ILE A 50 -9.60 -21.12 -11.65
N ALA A 51 -9.37 -21.45 -12.92
CA ALA A 51 -8.02 -21.77 -13.42
C ALA A 51 -7.04 -20.59 -13.29
N SER A 52 -7.52 -19.35 -13.35
CA SER A 52 -6.67 -18.15 -13.22
C SER A 52 -6.17 -17.89 -11.79
N VAL A 53 -6.79 -18.50 -10.78
CA VAL A 53 -6.46 -18.30 -9.36
C VAL A 53 -4.99 -18.58 -9.07
N GLY A 54 -4.43 -19.67 -9.61
CA GLY A 54 -3.02 -20.02 -9.39
C GLY A 54 -2.05 -18.97 -9.91
N ILE A 55 -2.31 -18.44 -11.12
CA ILE A 55 -1.48 -17.41 -11.74
C ILE A 55 -1.57 -16.09 -10.95
N LEU A 56 -2.79 -15.68 -10.60
CA LEU A 56 -3.02 -14.46 -9.82
C LEU A 56 -2.38 -14.54 -8.43
N THR A 57 -2.48 -15.69 -7.77
CA THR A 57 -1.84 -15.94 -6.46
C THR A 57 -0.33 -15.79 -6.55
N GLY A 58 0.30 -16.35 -7.60
CA GLY A 58 1.73 -16.20 -7.84
C GLY A 58 2.15 -14.74 -8.06
N LEU A 59 1.44 -14.02 -8.92
CA LEU A 59 1.73 -12.61 -9.21
C LEU A 59 1.58 -11.71 -7.98
N VAL A 60 0.45 -11.83 -7.27
CA VAL A 60 0.17 -11.05 -6.05
C VAL A 60 1.22 -11.36 -4.99
N GLY A 61 1.59 -12.64 -4.81
CA GLY A 61 2.64 -13.04 -3.87
C GLY A 61 4.01 -12.41 -4.17
N VAL A 62 4.43 -12.40 -5.44
CA VAL A 62 5.69 -11.75 -5.86
C VAL A 62 5.66 -10.25 -5.57
N ILE A 63 4.54 -9.59 -5.87
CA ILE A 63 4.40 -8.14 -5.63
C ILE A 63 4.46 -7.82 -4.15
N ILE A 64 3.71 -8.54 -3.30
CA ILE A 64 3.76 -8.34 -1.84
C ILE A 64 5.18 -8.56 -1.31
N GLY A 65 5.87 -9.60 -1.78
CA GLY A 65 7.28 -9.86 -1.42
C GLY A 65 8.20 -8.68 -1.79
N ALA A 66 8.06 -8.14 -3.00
CA ALA A 66 8.81 -6.97 -3.44
C ALA A 66 8.51 -5.72 -2.58
N VAL A 67 7.24 -5.47 -2.26
CA VAL A 67 6.83 -4.34 -1.41
C VAL A 67 7.42 -4.45 -0.01
N ILE A 68 7.38 -5.63 0.61
CA ILE A 68 7.98 -5.87 1.93
C ILE A 68 9.50 -5.67 1.89
N ALA A 69 10.17 -6.12 0.83
CA ALA A 69 11.59 -5.88 0.63
C ALA A 69 11.90 -4.38 0.52
N SER A 70 11.14 -3.62 -0.27
CA SER A 70 11.28 -2.17 -0.38
C SER A 70 11.06 -1.44 0.95
N VAL A 71 10.07 -1.86 1.74
CA VAL A 71 9.84 -1.32 3.09
C VAL A 71 11.03 -1.59 4.00
N SER A 72 11.59 -2.80 3.94
CA SER A 72 12.75 -3.20 4.74
C SER A 72 13.98 -2.35 4.40
N ILE A 73 14.19 -2.05 3.10
CA ILE A 73 15.24 -1.13 2.65
C ILE A 73 14.99 0.27 3.21
N GLN A 74 13.78 0.83 3.09
CA GLN A 74 13.47 2.15 3.64
C GLN A 74 13.72 2.23 5.16
N VAL A 75 13.31 1.19 5.89
CA VAL A 75 13.57 1.06 7.33
C VAL A 75 15.07 1.04 7.63
N ALA A 76 15.85 0.27 6.86
CA ALA A 76 17.31 0.25 7.02
C ALA A 76 17.96 1.61 6.70
N LEU A 77 17.34 2.43 5.85
CA LEU A 77 17.82 3.77 5.49
C LEU A 77 17.37 4.86 6.49
N PHE A 78 16.43 4.57 7.39
CA PHE A 78 16.04 5.47 8.49
C PHE A 78 17.07 5.41 9.64
N ASP A 79 18.26 5.97 9.41
CA ASP A 79 19.25 6.16 10.46
C ASP A 79 18.82 7.28 11.44
N GLN A 80 19.31 7.25 12.68
CA GLN A 80 19.05 8.24 13.72
C GLN A 80 19.35 9.68 13.25
N THR A 81 20.41 9.86 12.46
CA THR A 81 20.80 11.16 11.89
C THR A 81 19.74 11.70 10.95
N PHE A 82 19.20 10.85 10.07
CA PHE A 82 18.14 11.22 9.13
C PHE A 82 16.81 11.47 9.86
N LEU A 83 16.46 10.66 10.86
CA LEU A 83 15.27 10.86 11.69
C LEU A 83 15.33 12.17 12.49
N ARG A 84 16.53 12.57 12.95
CA ARG A 84 16.73 13.86 13.63
C ARG A 84 16.50 15.04 12.68
N LYS A 85 17.03 14.98 11.45
CA LYS A 85 16.81 15.98 10.40
C LYS A 85 15.34 16.07 9.97
N LEU A 86 14.66 14.93 9.80
CA LEU A 86 13.23 14.88 9.49
C LEU A 86 12.37 15.50 10.60
N ARG A 87 12.69 15.20 11.87
CA ARG A 87 12.00 15.78 13.02
C ARG A 87 12.24 17.30 13.13
N ALA A 88 13.41 17.78 12.74
CA ALA A 88 13.72 19.21 12.70
C ALA A 88 12.86 19.99 11.69
N ILE A 89 12.54 19.36 10.57
CA ILE A 89 11.68 19.92 9.51
C ILE A 89 10.19 19.66 9.80
N GLY A 90 9.87 18.98 10.92
CA GLY A 90 8.49 18.66 11.31
C GLY A 90 7.80 17.66 10.37
N ARG A 91 8.57 16.89 9.58
CA ARG A 91 8.04 15.87 8.67
C ARG A 91 8.00 14.51 9.37
N GLU A 92 6.85 13.84 9.32
CA GLU A 92 6.72 12.49 9.84
C GLU A 92 7.23 11.45 8.82
N PRO A 93 8.12 10.53 9.20
CA PRO A 93 8.67 9.50 8.31
C PRO A 93 7.61 8.48 7.86
N THR A 94 6.53 8.33 8.63
CA THR A 94 5.37 7.47 8.36
C THR A 94 4.68 7.80 7.04
N ARG A 95 4.76 9.06 6.58
CA ARG A 95 4.16 9.50 5.31
C ARG A 95 4.78 8.82 4.08
N TYR A 96 6.03 8.40 4.15
CA TYR A 96 6.70 7.71 3.04
C TYR A 96 6.44 6.20 3.04
N MET A 97 6.11 5.63 4.21
CA MET A 97 5.80 4.21 4.37
C MET A 97 4.31 3.87 4.15
N ALA A 98 3.42 4.85 4.29
CA ALA A 98 1.98 4.67 4.14
C ALA A 98 1.52 4.00 2.82
N PRO A 99 2.04 4.34 1.63
CA PRO A 99 1.54 3.77 0.38
C PRO A 99 1.97 2.30 0.24
N PHE A 100 3.15 1.95 0.76
CA PHE A 100 3.64 0.58 0.81
C PHE A 100 2.77 -0.27 1.73
N LEU A 101 2.46 0.24 2.94
CA LEU A 101 1.58 -0.46 3.87
C LEU A 101 0.17 -0.66 3.30
N PHE A 102 -0.38 0.35 2.63
CA PHE A 102 -1.67 0.24 1.95
C PHE A 102 -1.65 -0.88 0.91
N THR A 103 -0.61 -0.96 0.09
CA THR A 103 -0.46 -2.00 -0.94
C THR A 103 -0.34 -3.40 -0.32
N VAL A 104 0.36 -3.54 0.81
CA VAL A 104 0.43 -4.82 1.55
C VAL A 104 -0.95 -5.23 2.03
N VAL A 105 -1.70 -4.33 2.67
CA VAL A 105 -3.07 -4.63 3.15
C VAL A 105 -3.96 -5.03 1.99
N LEU A 106 -3.89 -4.30 0.88
CA LEU A 106 -4.65 -4.58 -0.32
C LEU A 106 -4.32 -5.96 -0.91
N GLY A 107 -3.03 -6.30 -0.97
CA GLY A 107 -2.57 -7.62 -1.40
C GLY A 107 -3.03 -8.76 -0.48
N VAL A 108 -3.05 -8.53 0.85
CA VAL A 108 -3.60 -9.52 1.80
C VAL A 108 -5.08 -9.75 1.56
N VAL A 109 -5.87 -8.68 1.34
CA VAL A 109 -7.29 -8.79 1.00
C VAL A 109 -7.48 -9.55 -0.32
N ALA A 110 -6.65 -9.27 -1.33
CA ALA A 110 -6.67 -9.99 -2.59
C ALA A 110 -6.37 -11.49 -2.42
N MET A 111 -5.37 -11.85 -1.62
CA MET A 111 -5.01 -13.24 -1.32
C MET A 111 -6.13 -13.98 -0.60
N ILE A 112 -6.79 -13.35 0.37
CA ILE A 112 -7.96 -13.94 1.04
C ILE A 112 -9.08 -14.19 0.02
N GLY A 113 -9.34 -13.22 -0.86
CA GLY A 113 -10.31 -13.37 -1.95
C GLY A 113 -9.97 -14.51 -2.92
N LEU A 114 -8.69 -14.67 -3.27
CA LEU A 114 -8.20 -15.75 -4.13
C LEU A 114 -8.31 -17.12 -3.47
N ILE A 115 -8.07 -17.22 -2.15
CA ILE A 115 -8.28 -18.46 -1.39
C ILE A 115 -9.76 -18.86 -1.41
N VAL A 116 -10.66 -17.90 -1.12
CA VAL A 116 -12.11 -18.15 -1.16
C VAL A 116 -12.52 -18.57 -2.56
N LEU A 117 -12.10 -17.85 -3.60
CA LEU A 117 -12.41 -18.18 -5.00
C LEU A 117 -11.83 -19.54 -5.41
N GLY A 118 -10.63 -19.90 -4.93
CA GLY A 118 -9.98 -21.18 -5.20
C GLY A 118 -10.67 -22.37 -4.54
N SER A 119 -11.48 -22.15 -3.50
CA SER A 119 -12.32 -23.18 -2.87
C SER A 119 -13.67 -23.40 -3.56
N MET A 120 -14.03 -22.53 -4.52
CA MET A 120 -15.30 -22.61 -5.22
C MET A 120 -15.23 -23.59 -6.41
N THR A 121 -16.37 -24.18 -6.73
CA THR A 121 -16.53 -25.06 -7.90
C THR A 121 -17.36 -24.39 -8.99
N VAL A 122 -17.32 -24.95 -10.20
CA VAL A 122 -18.17 -24.50 -11.33
C VAL A 122 -19.66 -24.67 -11.08
N THR A 123 -20.05 -25.45 -10.07
CA THR A 123 -21.44 -25.66 -9.66
C THR A 123 -21.93 -24.62 -8.64
N THR A 124 -21.05 -23.73 -8.17
CA THR A 124 -21.40 -22.64 -7.25
C THR A 124 -22.43 -21.72 -7.89
N PRO A 125 -23.43 -21.21 -7.14
CA PRO A 125 -24.39 -20.26 -7.68
C PRO A 125 -23.70 -19.08 -8.39
N THR A 126 -24.11 -18.80 -9.63
CA THR A 126 -23.43 -17.82 -10.49
C THR A 126 -23.37 -16.44 -9.87
N ALA A 127 -24.39 -16.04 -9.11
CA ALA A 127 -24.40 -14.76 -8.39
C ALA A 127 -23.29 -14.68 -7.32
N VAL A 128 -23.05 -15.77 -6.59
CA VAL A 128 -21.99 -15.84 -5.56
C VAL A 128 -20.62 -15.84 -6.24
N LEU A 129 -20.47 -16.63 -7.32
CA LEU A 129 -19.23 -16.70 -8.07
C LEU A 129 -18.89 -15.35 -8.74
N ALA A 130 -19.89 -14.62 -9.22
CA ALA A 130 -19.71 -13.30 -9.81
C ALA A 130 -19.34 -12.25 -8.77
N LEU A 131 -19.97 -12.26 -7.60
CA LEU A 131 -19.63 -11.33 -6.51
C LEU A 131 -18.21 -11.58 -5.99
N VAL A 132 -17.86 -12.82 -5.70
CA VAL A 132 -16.52 -13.17 -5.22
C VAL A 132 -15.48 -13.00 -6.33
N GLY A 133 -15.76 -13.44 -7.55
CA GLY A 133 -14.88 -13.25 -8.70
C GLY A 133 -14.64 -11.77 -9.03
N GLY A 134 -15.68 -10.94 -8.93
CA GLY A 134 -15.57 -9.50 -9.11
C GLY A 134 -14.79 -8.81 -7.99
N ALA A 135 -15.10 -9.11 -6.73
CA ALA A 135 -14.37 -8.54 -5.59
C ALA A 135 -12.89 -8.96 -5.61
N THR A 136 -12.62 -10.26 -5.80
CA THR A 136 -11.26 -10.78 -5.90
C THR A 136 -10.53 -10.21 -7.11
N GLY A 137 -11.18 -10.15 -8.29
CA GLY A 137 -10.62 -9.53 -9.48
C GLY A 137 -10.26 -8.06 -9.27
N LEU A 138 -11.10 -7.32 -8.55
CA LEU A 138 -10.84 -5.93 -8.18
C LEU A 138 -9.56 -5.79 -7.38
N PHE A 139 -9.47 -6.50 -6.25
CA PHE A 139 -8.31 -6.38 -5.37
C PHE A 139 -7.05 -6.96 -5.99
N SER A 140 -7.13 -8.07 -6.72
CA SER A 140 -5.96 -8.67 -7.38
C SER A 140 -5.38 -7.75 -8.45
N VAL A 141 -6.21 -7.19 -9.35
CA VAL A 141 -5.71 -6.30 -10.41
C VAL A 141 -5.22 -4.98 -9.82
N TRP A 142 -5.90 -4.44 -8.82
CA TRP A 142 -5.43 -3.26 -8.12
C TRP A 142 -4.07 -3.51 -7.45
N THR A 143 -3.87 -4.66 -6.80
CA THR A 143 -2.55 -5.04 -6.24
C THR A 143 -1.48 -5.08 -7.32
N ILE A 144 -1.82 -5.60 -8.50
CA ILE A 144 -0.88 -5.77 -9.61
C ILE A 144 -0.39 -4.43 -10.17
N VAL A 145 -1.25 -3.41 -10.17
CA VAL A 145 -0.94 -2.08 -10.73
C VAL A 145 -0.33 -1.13 -9.69
N SER A 146 -0.60 -1.35 -8.41
CA SER A 146 -0.09 -0.56 -7.28
C SER A 146 1.44 -0.37 -7.22
N PRO A 147 2.32 -1.24 -7.78
CA PRO A 147 3.76 -1.00 -7.79
C PRO A 147 4.18 0.27 -8.53
N LEU A 148 3.44 0.73 -9.52
CA LEU A 148 3.80 1.93 -10.31
C LEU A 148 3.93 3.18 -9.42
N PRO A 149 2.92 3.56 -8.63
CA PRO A 149 3.03 4.68 -7.69
C PRO A 149 3.94 4.41 -6.49
N LEU A 150 4.17 3.15 -6.12
CA LEU A 150 5.18 2.82 -5.10
C LEU A 150 6.59 3.14 -5.56
N LEU A 151 6.91 2.92 -6.84
CA LEU A 151 8.22 3.29 -7.40
C LEU A 151 8.42 4.80 -7.36
N ASP A 152 7.40 5.60 -7.68
CA ASP A 152 7.47 7.06 -7.58
C ASP A 152 7.74 7.51 -6.13
N SER A 153 7.00 6.95 -5.17
CA SER A 153 7.21 7.22 -3.74
C SER A 153 8.62 6.82 -3.27
N LEU A 154 9.17 5.72 -3.80
CA LEU A 154 10.52 5.26 -3.49
C LEU A 154 11.59 6.22 -4.06
N VAL A 155 11.41 6.70 -5.28
CA VAL A 155 12.30 7.68 -5.90
C VAL A 155 12.31 8.98 -5.10
N GLN A 156 11.14 9.49 -4.71
CA GLN A 156 11.03 10.67 -3.85
C GLN A 156 11.76 10.47 -2.50
N PHE A 157 11.66 9.29 -1.91
CA PHE A 157 12.37 8.96 -0.67
C PHE A 157 13.90 8.93 -0.86
N ILE A 158 14.38 8.33 -1.96
CA ILE A 158 15.82 8.29 -2.27
C ILE A 158 16.36 9.70 -2.49
N GLN A 159 15.65 10.54 -3.26
CA GLN A 159 16.03 11.94 -3.47
C GLN A 159 16.14 12.70 -2.15
N LEU A 160 15.13 12.57 -1.28
CA LEU A 160 15.14 13.19 0.05
C LEU A 160 16.32 12.72 0.89
N LYS A 161 16.71 11.44 0.78
CA LYS A 161 17.87 10.91 1.49
C LYS A 161 19.17 11.50 0.94
N MET A 162 19.32 11.62 -0.37
CA MET A 162 20.51 12.23 -0.98
C MET A 162 20.63 13.70 -0.58
N ASP A 163 19.54 14.47 -0.66
CA ASP A 163 19.51 15.87 -0.21
C ASP A 163 19.87 16.01 1.27
N ALA A 164 19.44 15.07 2.12
CA ALA A 164 19.76 15.08 3.55
C ALA A 164 21.22 14.73 3.87
N LEU A 165 21.96 14.11 2.96
CA LEU A 165 23.40 13.89 3.09
C LEU A 165 24.20 15.17 2.83
N ASP A 166 23.70 16.06 1.98
CA ASP A 166 24.35 17.33 1.63
C ASP A 166 24.19 18.42 2.72
N VAL A 167 23.31 18.19 3.72
CA VAL A 167 23.12 19.10 4.85
C VAL A 167 24.08 18.72 5.99
N PRO A 168 24.96 19.63 6.47
CA PRO A 168 25.85 19.35 7.61
C PRO A 168 25.07 18.91 8.86
N ASP A 169 25.64 17.97 9.62
CA ASP A 169 25.00 17.42 10.84
C ASP A 169 24.99 18.42 12.01
N ASP A 170 25.69 19.54 11.86
CA ASP A 170 26.01 20.51 12.92
C ASP A 170 24.96 21.63 13.07
N VAL A 171 23.84 21.56 12.34
CA VAL A 171 22.75 22.52 12.57
C VAL A 171 22.17 22.24 13.94
N ASP A 172 22.56 23.08 14.90
CA ASP A 172 22.11 23.11 16.29
C ASP A 172 20.59 23.41 16.33
N ILE A 173 19.79 22.36 16.11
CA ILE A 173 18.33 22.44 16.08
C ILE A 173 17.86 22.58 17.53
N LYS A 174 17.76 23.82 18.00
CA LYS A 174 17.00 24.11 19.22
C LYS A 174 15.57 23.61 19.03
N PRO A 175 15.03 22.76 19.92
CA PRO A 175 13.62 22.43 19.87
C PRO A 175 12.84 23.74 19.99
N ARG A 176 12.00 24.04 18.99
CA ARG A 176 11.04 25.14 19.08
C ARG A 176 10.11 24.81 20.24
N ARG A 177 10.40 25.35 21.43
CA ARG A 177 9.45 25.41 22.53
C ARG A 177 8.23 26.11 21.95
N SER A 178 7.12 25.39 21.79
CA SER A 178 5.81 26.02 21.69
C SER A 178 5.62 26.74 23.02
N GLY A 179 5.90 28.04 23.03
CA GLY A 179 5.59 28.91 24.16
C GLY A 179 4.08 28.92 24.32
N THR A 180 3.59 28.11 25.26
CA THR A 180 2.45 28.49 26.07
C THR A 180 2.98 29.46 27.12
N ASP A 181 3.04 30.74 26.78
CA ASP A 181 3.18 31.84 27.73
C ASP A 181 2.29 32.97 27.21
N GLY A 182 1.18 33.22 27.90
CA GLY A 182 0.18 34.26 27.60
C GLY A 182 -1.25 33.76 27.75
#